data_AF-A0A917FHP4-F1
#
_entry.id   AF-A0A917FHP4-F1
#
_cell.length_a   1.000
_cell.length_b   1.000
_cell.length_c   1.000
_cell.angle_alpha   90.00
_cell.angle_beta   90.00
_cell.angle_gamma   90.00
#
_symmetry.space_group_name_H-M   'P 1'
#
loop_
_entity.id
_entity.type
_entity.pdbx_description
1 polymer ?
#
loop_
_entity_poly.entity_id
_entity_poly.type
_entity_poly.pdbx_seq_one_letter_code
_entity_poly.pdbx_strand_id
1 'polypeptide(L)'
;MKFLPAAKRKTWFIWMIVYALLLWLLFAVHRFALLAQDFDLVILLRYALLALAVSLILHTFGWLGAKLLYLLATAGIGLGLVLMYAYTYRNMSGWEDLAGFLTFGFCMIGGFIIGLLAEGIRLLVQRSRKS
;
A
#
# COMPACT_ATOMS: atom_id res chain seq x y z
N MET A 1 18.79 8.30 2.21
CA MET A 1 17.55 7.83 2.89
C MET A 1 17.85 7.41 4.34
N LYS A 2 18.13 8.38 5.22
CA LYS A 2 18.44 8.10 6.64
C LYS A 2 17.21 7.77 7.50
N PHE A 3 16.01 8.11 7.03
CA PHE A 3 14.73 7.89 7.74
C PHE A 3 14.28 6.42 7.75
N LEU A 4 14.48 5.67 6.66
CA LEU A 4 14.07 4.27 6.60
C LEU A 4 15.02 3.36 7.38
N PRO A 5 14.52 2.33 8.08
CA PRO A 5 15.36 1.38 8.78
C PRO A 5 16.45 0.78 7.86
N ALA A 6 17.57 0.37 8.44
CA ALA A 6 18.59 -0.32 7.66
C ALA A 6 18.07 -1.69 7.20
N ALA A 7 18.62 -2.20 6.10
CA ALA A 7 18.26 -3.52 5.59
C ALA A 7 18.49 -4.59 6.67
N LYS A 8 17.66 -5.63 6.66
CA LYS A 8 17.69 -6.76 7.59
C LYS A 8 17.46 -6.45 9.08
N ARG A 9 17.09 -5.20 9.45
CA ARG A 9 16.75 -4.89 10.85
C ARG A 9 15.38 -5.42 11.24
N LYS A 10 15.25 -5.87 12.50
CA LYS A 10 13.98 -6.30 13.12
C LYS A 10 12.91 -5.20 13.14
N THR A 11 13.30 -3.92 13.12
CA THR A 11 12.40 -2.77 13.07
C THR A 11 11.41 -2.81 11.90
N TRP A 12 11.78 -3.44 10.77
CA TRP A 12 10.88 -3.64 9.63
C TRP A 12 9.64 -4.47 9.97
N PHE A 13 9.75 -5.45 10.88
CA PHE A 13 8.61 -6.25 11.33
C PHE A 13 7.62 -5.43 12.14
N ILE A 14 8.12 -4.54 13.01
CA ILE A 14 7.25 -3.63 13.78
C ILE A 14 6.50 -2.71 12.82
N TRP A 15 7.23 -2.13 11.86
CA TRP A 15 6.63 -1.27 10.84
C TRP A 15 5.60 -2.01 10.00
N MET A 16 5.86 -3.27 9.63
CA MET A 16 4.93 -4.12 8.89
C MET A 16 3.61 -4.31 9.64
N ILE A 17 3.67 -4.62 10.95
CA ILE A 17 2.47 -4.83 11.77
C ILE A 17 1.69 -3.53 11.90
N VAL A 18 2.37 -2.42 12.22
CA VAL A 18 1.73 -1.09 12.35
C VAL A 18 1.10 -0.67 11.03
N TYR A 19 1.79 -0.86 9.91
CA TYR A 19 1.29 -0.52 8.58
C TYR A 19 0.08 -1.37 8.18
N ALA A 20 0.10 -2.67 8.46
CA ALA A 20 -1.03 -3.55 8.21
C ALA A 20 -2.26 -3.13 9.04
N LEU A 21 -2.06 -2.82 10.33
CA LEU A 21 -3.13 -2.36 11.21
C LEU A 21 -3.73 -1.05 10.71
N LEU A 22 -2.90 -0.06 10.34
CA LEU A 22 -3.35 1.22 9.80
C LEU A 22 -4.14 1.03 8.50
N LEU A 23 -3.61 0.25 7.56
CA LEU A 23 -4.28 0.02 6.28
C LEU A 23 -5.62 -0.72 6.45
N TRP A 24 -5.66 -1.71 7.34
CA TRP A 24 -6.90 -2.41 7.70
C TRP A 24 -7.94 -1.46 8.30
N LEU A 25 -7.55 -0.61 9.25
CA LEU A 25 -8.44 0.39 9.85
C LEU A 25 -8.97 1.37 8.78
N LEU A 26 -8.13 1.81 7.84
CA LEU A 26 -8.56 2.69 6.75
C LEU A 26 -9.58 2.01 5.82
N PHE A 27 -9.45 0.72 5.54
CA PHE A 27 -10.48 0.00 4.78
C PHE A 27 -11.77 -0.14 5.58
N ALA A 28 -11.68 -0.44 6.87
CA ALA A 28 -12.84 -0.57 7.74
C ALA A 28 -13.61 0.76 7.86
N VAL A 29 -12.90 1.88 8.05
CA VAL A 29 -13.50 3.22 8.11
C VAL A 29 -14.18 3.57 6.78
N HIS A 30 -13.53 3.32 5.65
CA HIS A 30 -14.13 3.58 4.34
C HIS A 30 -15.45 2.81 4.16
N ARG A 31 -15.45 1.51 4.48
CA ARG A 31 -16.62 0.64 4.26
C ARG A 31 -17.76 0.92 5.23
N PHE A 32 -17.48 0.92 6.53
CA PHE A 32 -18.53 0.90 7.55
C PHE A 32 -18.89 2.30 8.07
N ALA A 33 -17.97 3.25 8.02
CA ALA A 33 -18.23 4.62 8.49
C ALA A 33 -18.59 5.58 7.34
N LEU A 34 -17.86 5.56 6.22
CA LEU A 34 -18.09 6.51 5.13
C LEU A 34 -19.20 6.05 4.18
N LEU A 35 -19.19 4.79 3.76
CA LEU A 35 -20.23 4.22 2.90
C LEU A 35 -21.48 3.78 3.68
N ALA A 36 -21.48 3.90 5.01
CA ALA A 36 -22.57 3.52 5.91
C ALA A 36 -23.13 2.11 5.65
N GLN A 37 -22.28 1.18 5.22
CA GLN A 37 -22.67 -0.21 4.97
C GLN A 37 -22.81 -0.96 6.29
N ASP A 38 -23.70 -1.95 6.31
CA ASP A 38 -23.89 -2.81 7.47
C ASP A 38 -22.60 -3.51 7.88
N PHE A 39 -22.41 -3.64 9.19
CA PHE A 39 -21.25 -4.31 9.74
C PHE A 39 -21.26 -5.79 9.37
N ASP A 40 -20.17 -6.23 8.73
CA ASP A 40 -19.95 -7.63 8.35
C ASP A 40 -18.54 -8.05 8.78
N LEU A 41 -18.47 -9.02 9.69
CA LEU A 41 -17.22 -9.55 10.22
C LEU A 41 -16.37 -10.25 9.16
N VAL A 42 -16.99 -10.93 8.20
CA VAL A 42 -16.29 -11.62 7.11
C VAL A 42 -15.60 -10.62 6.20
N ILE A 43 -16.27 -9.51 5.86
CA ILE A 43 -15.68 -8.42 5.07
C ILE A 43 -14.53 -7.77 5.84
N LEU A 44 -14.71 -7.50 7.13
CA LEU A 44 -13.68 -6.92 7.98
C LEU A 44 -12.41 -7.80 8.02
N LEU A 45 -12.56 -9.12 8.13
CA LEU A 45 -11.45 -10.08 8.10
C LEU A 45 -10.78 -10.17 6.73
N ARG A 46 -11.53 -10.08 5.63
CA ARG A 46 -10.96 -10.02 4.27
C ARG A 46 -10.08 -8.78 4.08
N TYR A 47 -10.49 -7.62 4.60
CA TYR A 47 -9.64 -6.44 4.59
C TYR A 47 -8.40 -6.59 5.47
N ALA A 48 -8.49 -7.28 6.61
CA ALA A 48 -7.33 -7.57 7.45
C ALA A 48 -6.31 -8.44 6.69
N LEU A 49 -6.79 -9.49 6.01
CA LEU A 49 -5.95 -10.36 5.17
C LEU A 49 -5.30 -9.59 4.03
N LEU A 50 -6.06 -8.75 3.32
CA LEU A 50 -5.51 -7.91 2.25
C LEU A 50 -4.44 -6.95 2.78
N ALA A 51 -4.71 -6.25 3.87
CA ALA A 51 -3.77 -5.31 4.48
C ALA A 51 -2.48 -6.00 4.97
N LEU A 52 -2.61 -7.19 5.57
CA LEU A 52 -1.48 -8.03 5.95
C LEU A 52 -0.67 -8.47 4.74
N ALA A 53 -1.32 -8.96 3.68
CA ALA A 53 -0.65 -9.40 2.45
C ALA A 53 0.14 -8.25 1.80
N VAL A 54 -0.49 -7.08 1.62
CA VAL A 54 0.16 -5.89 1.06
C VAL A 54 1.33 -5.45 1.94
N SER A 55 1.12 -5.37 3.25
CA SER A 55 2.16 -4.95 4.19
C SER A 55 3.36 -5.93 4.17
N LEU A 56 3.10 -7.24 4.20
CA LEU A 56 4.12 -8.28 4.16
C LEU A 56 4.98 -8.15 2.91
N ILE A 57 4.36 -8.01 1.74
CA ILE A 57 5.08 -7.87 0.46
C ILE A 57 5.99 -6.64 0.53
N LEU A 58 5.45 -5.46 0.82
CA LEU A 58 6.22 -4.21 0.79
C LEU A 58 7.34 -4.17 1.83
N HIS A 59 7.06 -4.61 3.05
CA HIS A 59 8.06 -4.59 4.11
C HIS A 59 9.11 -5.69 3.92
N THR A 60 8.81 -6.79 3.23
CA THR A 60 9.82 -7.77 2.81
C THR A 60 10.81 -7.16 1.82
N PHE A 61 10.32 -6.44 0.80
CA PHE A 61 11.20 -5.71 -0.13
C PHE A 61 12.01 -4.62 0.58
N GLY A 62 11.37 -3.85 1.49
CA GLY A 62 12.07 -2.87 2.33
C GLY A 62 13.16 -3.50 3.20
N TRP A 63 12.87 -4.64 3.82
CA TRP A 63 13.81 -5.42 4.62
C TRP A 63 14.99 -5.95 3.79
N LEU A 64 14.77 -6.35 2.54
CA LEU A 64 15.81 -6.71 1.58
C LEU A 64 16.65 -5.50 1.09
N GLY A 65 16.20 -4.28 1.37
CA GLY A 65 16.92 -3.04 1.05
C GLY A 65 16.40 -2.29 -0.17
N ALA A 66 15.29 -2.72 -0.78
CA ALA A 66 14.63 -2.04 -1.90
C ALA A 66 13.84 -0.82 -1.42
N LYS A 67 14.57 0.21 -0.97
CA LYS A 67 14.01 1.40 -0.32
C LYS A 67 13.22 2.31 -1.27
N LEU A 68 13.61 2.43 -2.55
CA LEU A 68 12.85 3.19 -3.54
C LEU A 68 11.52 2.49 -3.85
N LEU A 69 11.55 1.17 -4.02
CA LEU A 69 10.34 0.37 -4.20
C LEU A 69 9.37 0.60 -3.04
N TYR A 70 9.85 0.46 -1.80
CA TYR A 70 9.03 0.69 -0.62
C TYR A 70 8.37 2.08 -0.61
N LEU A 71 9.15 3.14 -0.89
CA LEU A 71 8.64 4.51 -0.89
C LEU A 71 7.60 4.76 -1.98
N LEU A 72 7.89 4.32 -3.21
CA LEU A 72 7.01 4.55 -4.36
C LEU A 72 5.73 3.72 -4.28
N ALA A 73 5.82 2.48 -3.79
CA ALA A 73 4.64 1.66 -3.52
C ALA A 73 3.79 2.24 -2.39
N THR A 74 4.40 2.72 -1.31
CA THR A 74 3.69 3.39 -0.20
C THR A 74 3.01 4.67 -0.67
N ALA A 75 3.69 5.46 -1.52
CA ALA A 75 3.09 6.65 -2.12
C ALA A 75 1.91 6.30 -3.04
N GLY A 76 2.02 5.24 -3.85
CA GLY A 76 0.92 4.74 -4.68
C GLY A 76 -0.28 4.28 -3.86
N ILE A 77 -0.05 3.58 -2.74
CA ILE A 77 -1.10 3.20 -1.78
C ILE A 77 -1.76 4.45 -1.17
N GLY A 78 -0.96 5.42 -0.71
CA GLY A 78 -1.47 6.66 -0.15
C GLY A 78 -2.34 7.44 -1.14
N LEU A 79 -1.87 7.60 -2.37
CA LEU A 79 -2.63 8.22 -3.46
C LEU A 79 -3.90 7.43 -3.77
N GLY A 80 -3.80 6.11 -3.86
CA GLY A 80 -4.94 5.22 -4.11
C GLY A 80 -6.02 5.32 -3.03
N LEU A 81 -5.63 5.42 -1.76
CA LEU A 81 -6.55 5.62 -0.64
C LEU A 81 -7.26 6.98 -0.72
N VAL A 82 -6.50 8.04 -0.98
CA VAL A 82 -7.07 9.39 -1.15
C VAL A 82 -8.09 9.40 -2.28
N LEU A 83 -7.75 8.80 -3.43
CA LEU A 83 -8.67 8.70 -4.55
C LEU A 83 -9.89 7.84 -4.21
N MET A 84 -9.70 6.66 -3.61
CA MET A 84 -10.79 5.79 -3.18
C MET A 84 -11.80 6.54 -2.31
N TYR A 85 -11.33 7.29 -1.33
CA TYR A 85 -12.18 8.12 -0.46
C TYR A 85 -12.85 9.28 -1.22
N ALA A 86 -12.16 9.87 -2.20
CA ALA A 86 -12.75 10.91 -3.04
C ALA A 86 -13.88 10.37 -3.93
N TYR A 87 -13.79 9.10 -4.36
CA TYR A 87 -14.86 8.44 -5.13
C TYR A 87 -16.12 8.20 -4.31
N THR A 88 -16.01 8.04 -2.98
CA THR A 88 -17.17 7.92 -2.07
C THR A 88 -18.13 9.12 -2.15
N TYR A 89 -17.64 10.30 -2.51
CA TYR A 89 -18.45 11.52 -2.61
C TYR A 89 -18.95 11.82 -4.02
N ARG A 90 -18.63 10.96 -5.00
CA ARG A 90 -19.13 11.11 -6.36
C ARG A 90 -20.40 10.30 -6.50
N ASN A 91 -21.50 10.94 -6.88
CA ASN A 91 -22.75 10.24 -7.18
C ASN A 91 -22.57 9.36 -8.43
N MET A 92 -22.20 8.08 -8.24
CA MET A 92 -21.99 7.11 -9.33
C MET A 92 -23.04 6.00 -9.30
N SER A 93 -24.26 6.30 -8.82
CA SER A 93 -25.40 5.37 -8.85
C SER A 93 -25.09 4.01 -8.21
N GLY A 94 -24.37 4.00 -7.08
CA GLY A 94 -24.03 2.77 -6.33
C GLY A 94 -22.74 2.06 -6.77
N TRP A 95 -22.04 2.55 -7.80
CA TRP A 95 -20.74 1.99 -8.24
C TRP A 95 -19.53 2.59 -7.51
N GLU A 96 -19.76 3.49 -6.56
CA GLU A 96 -18.73 4.23 -5.81
C GLU A 96 -17.70 3.32 -5.15
N ASP A 97 -18.16 2.28 -4.48
CA ASP A 97 -17.30 1.33 -3.77
C ASP A 97 -16.40 0.55 -4.73
N LEU A 98 -16.96 0.04 -5.83
CA LEU A 98 -16.18 -0.70 -6.83
C LEU A 98 -15.17 0.21 -7.54
N ALA A 99 -15.61 1.38 -8.00
CA ALA A 99 -14.74 2.34 -8.68
C ALA A 99 -13.61 2.82 -7.76
N GLY A 100 -13.92 3.11 -6.50
CA GLY A 100 -12.93 3.48 -5.49
C GLY A 100 -11.92 2.36 -5.25
N PHE A 101 -12.39 1.14 -5.03
CA PHE A 101 -11.51 -0.01 -4.76
C PHE A 101 -10.62 -0.37 -5.97
N LEU A 102 -11.16 -0.33 -7.19
CA LEU A 102 -10.38 -0.54 -8.41
C LEU A 102 -9.31 0.55 -8.57
N THR A 103 -9.67 1.81 -8.36
CA THR A 103 -8.72 2.93 -8.42
C THR A 103 -7.59 2.76 -7.41
N PHE A 104 -7.93 2.38 -6.16
CA PHE A 104 -6.94 2.03 -5.15
C PHE A 104 -5.99 0.93 -5.66
N GLY A 105 -6.54 -0.16 -6.20
CA GLY A 105 -5.76 -1.27 -6.75
C GLY A 105 -4.82 -0.82 -7.87
N PHE A 106 -5.30 0.00 -8.81
CA PHE A 106 -4.48 0.55 -9.89
C PHE A 106 -3.34 1.42 -9.38
N CYS A 107 -3.58 2.33 -8.43
CA CYS A 107 -2.54 3.17 -7.86
C CYS A 107 -1.52 2.36 -7.05
N MET A 108 -1.97 1.35 -6.29
CA MET A 108 -1.11 0.45 -5.55
C MET A 108 -0.19 -0.33 -6.49
N ILE A 109 -0.76 -0.99 -7.51
CA ILE A 109 0.02 -1.79 -8.48
C ILE A 109 0.94 -0.89 -9.29
N GLY A 110 0.45 0.27 -9.75
CA GLY A 110 1.26 1.25 -10.49
C GLY A 110 2.43 1.77 -9.67
N GLY A 111 2.21 2.17 -8.41
CA GLY A 111 3.26 2.59 -7.49
C GLY A 111 4.30 1.49 -7.23
N PHE A 112 3.84 0.24 -7.12
CA PHE A 112 4.73 -0.92 -6.98
C PHE A 112 5.59 -1.13 -8.23
N ILE A 113 5.01 -1.13 -9.42
CA ILE A 113 5.72 -1.31 -10.70
C ILE A 113 6.75 -0.18 -10.91
N ILE A 114 6.34 1.07 -10.72
CA ILE A 114 7.24 2.23 -10.82
C ILE A 114 8.38 2.10 -9.79
N GLY A 115 8.04 1.67 -8.57
CA GLY A 115 9.01 1.40 -7.50
C GLY A 115 10.03 0.33 -7.88
N LEU A 116 9.57 -0.77 -8.47
CA LEU A 116 10.40 -1.87 -8.92
C LEU A 116 11.35 -1.42 -10.05
N LEU A 117 10.84 -0.66 -11.02
CA LEU A 117 11.65 -0.09 -12.11
C LEU A 117 12.71 0.88 -11.56
N ALA A 118 12.32 1.79 -10.66
CA ALA A 118 13.24 2.76 -10.07
C ALA A 118 14.36 2.09 -9.27
N GLU A 119 14.04 1.08 -8.46
CA GLU A 119 15.05 0.31 -7.73
C GLU A 119 15.94 -0.50 -8.69
N GLY A 120 15.36 -1.13 -9.71
CA GLY A 120 16.09 -1.87 -10.73
C GLY A 120 17.10 -1.00 -11.47
N ILE A 121 16.68 0.17 -11.98
CA ILE A 121 17.55 1.14 -12.65
C ILE A 121 18.67 1.59 -11.71
N ARG A 122 18.34 1.91 -10.46
CA ARG A 122 19.35 2.30 -9.47
C ARG A 122 20.41 1.21 -9.27
N LEU A 123 20.01 -0.05 -9.16
CA LEU A 123 20.95 -1.17 -8.98
C LEU A 123 21.85 -1.36 -10.21
N LEU A 124 21.30 -1.23 -11.43
CA LEU A 124 22.06 -1.31 -12.67
C LEU A 124 23.11 -0.19 -12.73
N VAL A 125 22.71 1.07 -12.51
CA VAL A 125 23.62 2.23 -12.53
C VAL A 125 24.73 2.09 -11.47
N GLN A 126 24.41 1.57 -10.29
CA GLN A 126 25.41 1.35 -9.24
C GLN A 126 26.42 0.26 -9.59
N ARG A 127 26.00 -0.78 -10.31
CA ARG A 127 26.92 -1.83 -10.80
C ARG A 127 27.83 -1.29 -11.90
N SER A 128 27.28 -0.55 -12.86
CA SER A 128 28.06 0.03 -13.97
C SER A 128 29.10 1.05 -13.52
N ARG A 129 28.90 1.73 -12.39
CA ARG A 129 29.88 2.68 -11.82
C ARG A 129 30.98 2.02 -10.98
N LYS A 130 30.82 0.74 -10.64
CA LYS A 130 31.80 -0.04 -9.86
C LYS A 130 32.67 -0.95 -10.73
N SER A 131 32.28 -1.13 -11.98
CA SER A 131 33.10 -1.75 -13.04
C SER A 131 33.94 -0.70 -13.72
#